data_AF-A0A8J3F2C6-F1
#
_entry.id   AF-A0A8J3F2C6-F1
#
_cell.length_a   1.000
_cell.length_b   1.000
_cell.length_c   1.000
_cell.angle_alpha   90.00
_cell.angle_beta   90.00
_cell.angle_gamma   90.00
#
_symmetry.space_group_name_H-M   'P 1'
#
loop_
_entity.id
_entity.type
_entity.pdbx_description
1 polymer ?
#
loop_
_entity_poly.entity_id
_entity_poly.type
_entity_poly.pdbx_seq_one_letter_code
_entity_poly.pdbx_strand_id
1 'polypeptide(L)'
;MAGTPTKIQTPHNQTHSTDETHGTTHETHSTNETRRLPYNTTFPHAFGTGIIISTSQPIPQDLYSRLTDCIETIDRTLSRFREDSLVSAMRQAPHGGSFTFPMWCQAVFDCADKMFHLTQHALDPCVGEELGLLGYGPALQLNTSNTTNTNIATTWATAITREQDQPTILHTTAPVALDFGAFGKGFAVDRIAQLLETYPAWQHNKSLNAHHPSPSLEYPLLEYVINAGGDVRVLLHTNPPYRIGLEDPHNPDLAIGVMPIQQGALCASSPSRRHWEQQRFAAMHTVHHLLDARTGQPVQDTLASWAAIPLDMLQQLPAETTDDQRLAYHLCTKYPTMIADALATALFTTSATTLSTRFAVPMLALDTSYKISSQCQWYGTLFTAAAD
;
A
#
# COMPACT_ATOMS: atom_id res chain seq x y z
N MET A 1 -18.57 -1.72 -26.68
CA MET A 1 -18.08 -0.58 -27.48
C MET A 1 -17.18 0.25 -26.58
N ALA A 2 -16.00 0.59 -27.08
CA ALA A 2 -14.89 1.17 -26.33
C ALA A 2 -15.06 2.70 -26.16
N GLY A 3 -14.76 3.22 -24.98
CA GLY A 3 -14.69 4.65 -24.71
C GLY A 3 -13.43 4.98 -23.89
N THR A 4 -12.67 5.97 -24.35
CA THR A 4 -11.47 6.50 -23.71
C THR A 4 -11.87 7.57 -22.67
N PRO A 5 -11.27 7.64 -21.45
CA PRO A 5 -11.58 8.59 -20.39
C PRO A 5 -10.93 9.97 -20.57
N THR A 6 -11.55 10.98 -19.97
CA THR A 6 -11.06 12.37 -19.90
C THR A 6 -10.90 12.78 -18.43
N LYS A 7 -9.91 13.65 -18.17
CA LYS A 7 -9.33 13.93 -16.85
C LYS A 7 -9.86 15.23 -16.23
N ILE A 8 -10.04 15.31 -14.90
CA ILE A 8 -10.56 16.50 -14.19
C ILE A 8 -9.60 16.98 -13.10
N GLN A 9 -9.42 18.30 -13.00
CA GLN A 9 -8.43 19.00 -12.15
C GLN A 9 -8.82 19.06 -10.67
N THR A 10 -7.85 18.81 -9.78
CA THR A 10 -8.02 19.00 -8.33
C THR A 10 -7.93 20.49 -7.96
N PRO A 11 -8.77 20.99 -7.03
CA PRO A 11 -8.77 22.42 -6.69
C PRO A 11 -7.61 22.81 -5.75
N HIS A 12 -6.82 23.81 -6.16
CA HIS A 12 -5.84 24.50 -5.32
C HIS A 12 -6.50 25.63 -4.52
N ASN A 13 -6.33 25.65 -3.19
CA ASN A 13 -6.67 26.80 -2.35
C ASN A 13 -5.46 27.73 -2.23
N GLN A 14 -5.53 28.92 -2.83
CA GLN A 14 -4.64 30.05 -2.53
C GLN A 14 -5.29 30.93 -1.45
N THR A 15 -4.56 31.21 -0.38
CA THR A 15 -4.97 32.11 0.69
C THR A 15 -4.48 33.54 0.41
N HIS A 16 -5.40 34.50 0.35
CA HIS A 16 -5.10 35.90 0.62
C HIS A 16 -6.20 36.54 1.47
N SER A 17 -5.76 37.20 2.54
CA SER A 17 -6.51 37.98 3.54
C SER A 17 -6.82 39.38 3.01
N THR A 18 -8.02 39.91 3.28
CA THR A 18 -8.27 41.08 4.17
C THR A 18 -9.75 41.49 4.25
N ASP A 19 -10.12 41.92 5.46
CA ASP A 19 -11.12 42.91 5.88
C ASP A 19 -12.59 42.57 6.19
N GLU A 20 -12.98 43.09 7.35
CA GLU A 20 -14.23 42.98 8.11
C GLU A 20 -15.37 43.82 7.53
N THR A 21 -16.63 43.38 7.71
CA THR A 21 -17.75 44.20 8.23
C THR A 21 -19.03 43.38 8.41
N HIS A 22 -19.81 43.78 9.42
CA HIS A 22 -21.02 43.15 9.96
C HIS A 22 -22.17 42.89 8.97
N GLY A 23 -22.86 41.75 9.15
CA GLY A 23 -24.20 41.49 8.59
C GLY A 23 -24.80 40.17 9.10
N THR A 24 -25.95 40.24 9.78
CA THR A 24 -26.75 39.13 10.31
C THR A 24 -27.46 38.31 9.21
N THR A 25 -27.65 37.02 9.53
CA THR A 25 -28.56 36.01 8.95
C THR A 25 -28.35 35.58 7.49
N HIS A 26 -27.82 34.37 7.31
CA HIS A 26 -28.51 33.25 6.65
C HIS A 26 -27.63 31.99 6.78
N GLU A 27 -28.19 30.92 7.36
CA GLU A 27 -27.62 29.57 7.26
C GLU A 27 -27.62 29.16 5.78
N THR A 28 -26.49 29.37 5.11
CA THR A 28 -26.19 28.71 3.85
C THR A 28 -25.38 27.45 4.16
N HIS A 29 -26.01 26.29 3.96
CA HIS A 29 -25.33 25.00 3.92
C HIS A 29 -24.13 25.08 2.96
N SER A 30 -22.94 25.25 3.54
CA SER A 30 -21.67 25.16 2.82
C SER A 30 -21.50 23.73 2.33
N THR A 31 -21.26 23.62 1.03
CA THR A 31 -21.11 22.41 0.27
C THR A 31 -19.71 21.82 0.46
N ASN A 32 -19.64 20.54 0.85
CA ASN A 32 -18.53 19.61 0.62
C ASN A 32 -17.09 20.11 0.93
N GLU A 33 -16.84 20.65 2.13
CA GLU A 33 -15.46 20.68 2.62
C GLU A 33 -14.99 19.25 2.88
N THR A 34 -13.92 18.83 2.22
CA THR A 34 -13.27 17.54 2.48
C THR A 34 -12.82 17.54 3.93
N ARG A 35 -13.40 16.68 4.77
CA ARG A 35 -13.09 16.62 6.20
C ARG A 35 -11.58 16.45 6.41
N ARG A 36 -10.93 17.49 6.95
CA ARG A 36 -9.50 17.48 7.27
C ARG A 36 -9.34 17.21 8.76
N LEU A 37 -8.60 16.16 9.09
CA LEU A 37 -8.17 15.93 10.45
C LEU A 37 -7.13 16.99 10.83
N PRO A 38 -7.27 17.67 11.99
CA PRO A 38 -6.55 18.92 12.27
C PRO A 38 -5.08 18.73 12.61
N TYR A 39 -4.68 17.56 13.11
CA TYR A 39 -3.30 17.30 13.53
C TYR A 39 -2.58 16.48 12.49
N ASN A 40 -1.42 16.94 12.03
CA ASN A 40 -0.61 16.25 11.04
C ASN A 40 0.77 15.95 11.62
N THR A 41 1.21 14.71 11.46
CA THR A 41 2.56 14.23 11.81
C THR A 41 3.19 13.61 10.58
N THR A 42 4.45 13.93 10.30
CA THR A 42 5.12 13.49 9.07
C THR A 42 6.44 12.78 9.33
N PHE A 43 6.71 11.74 8.55
CA PHE A 43 7.99 11.04 8.49
C PHE A 43 8.52 11.11 7.04
N PRO A 44 9.17 12.21 6.63
CA PRO A 44 9.43 12.50 5.22
C PRO A 44 10.39 11.53 4.52
N HIS A 45 11.21 10.81 5.27
CA HIS A 45 12.22 9.89 4.72
C HIS A 45 11.81 8.41 4.83
N ALA A 46 10.64 8.11 5.40
CA ALA A 46 10.20 6.74 5.58
C ALA A 46 9.88 6.06 4.23
N PHE A 47 10.47 4.87 4.01
CA PHE A 47 10.18 3.97 2.89
C PHE A 47 10.28 4.59 1.48
N GLY A 48 11.10 5.64 1.32
CA GLY A 48 11.36 6.31 0.04
C GLY A 48 10.21 7.14 -0.53
N THR A 49 9.11 7.31 0.19
CA THR A 49 7.94 8.12 -0.22
C THR A 49 7.52 9.13 0.85
N GLY A 50 7.90 8.89 2.11
CA GLY A 50 7.42 9.63 3.26
C GLY A 50 6.04 9.16 3.72
N ILE A 51 5.74 9.40 5.00
CA ILE A 51 4.43 9.09 5.60
C ILE A 51 3.83 10.37 6.17
N ILE A 52 2.54 10.57 5.92
CA ILE A 52 1.72 11.61 6.55
C ILE A 52 0.65 10.92 7.37
N ILE A 53 0.55 11.27 8.64
CA ILE A 53 -0.48 10.80 9.58
C ILE A 53 -1.31 12.01 9.99
N SER A 54 -2.57 12.02 9.61
CA SER A 54 -3.55 13.01 10.05
C SER A 54 -4.46 12.39 11.13
N THR A 55 -4.65 13.04 12.28
CA THR A 55 -5.41 12.50 13.42
C THR A 55 -6.40 13.51 14.00
N SER A 56 -7.45 13.01 14.67
CA SER A 56 -8.41 13.84 15.42
C SER A 56 -7.83 14.45 16.71
N GLN A 57 -6.75 13.88 17.22
CA GLN A 57 -6.04 14.32 18.43
C GLN A 57 -4.54 14.41 18.17
N PRO A 58 -3.78 15.30 18.84
CA PRO A 58 -2.33 15.38 18.65
C PRO A 58 -1.65 14.08 19.08
N ILE A 59 -0.66 13.63 18.32
CA ILE A 59 0.16 12.46 18.67
C ILE A 59 1.07 12.84 19.85
N PRO A 60 0.97 12.16 21.01
CA PRO A 60 1.86 12.42 22.15
C PRO A 60 3.32 12.09 21.83
N GLN A 61 4.26 12.76 22.48
CA GLN A 61 5.69 12.60 22.19
C GLN A 61 6.19 11.16 22.37
N ASP A 62 5.69 10.43 23.37
CA ASP A 62 6.08 9.03 23.57
C ASP A 62 5.51 8.11 22.48
N LEU A 63 4.31 8.40 21.96
CA LEU A 63 3.76 7.69 20.80
C LEU A 63 4.56 8.01 19.54
N TYR A 64 4.94 9.28 19.33
CA TYR A 64 5.81 9.67 18.22
C TYR A 64 7.13 8.89 18.22
N SER A 65 7.79 8.76 19.38
CA SER A 65 9.00 7.95 19.52
C SER A 65 8.75 6.48 19.15
N ARG A 66 7.65 5.87 19.65
CA ARG A 66 7.29 4.48 19.30
C ARG A 66 7.02 4.29 17.81
N LEU A 67 6.38 5.26 17.16
CA LEU A 67 6.15 5.24 15.71
C LEU A 67 7.48 5.33 14.95
N THR A 68 8.40 6.20 15.39
CA THR A 68 9.74 6.33 14.82
C THR A 68 10.51 5.01 14.93
N ASP A 69 10.53 4.40 16.12
CA ASP A 69 11.19 3.12 16.36
C ASP A 69 10.58 1.99 15.53
N CYS A 70 9.26 2.00 15.36
CA CYS A 70 8.55 1.04 14.52
C CYS A 70 8.97 1.16 13.04
N ILE A 71 9.03 2.39 12.51
CA ILE A 71 9.45 2.66 11.14
C ILE A 71 10.89 2.20 10.92
N GLU A 72 11.82 2.60 11.80
CA GLU A 72 13.24 2.22 11.70
C GLU A 72 13.43 0.71 11.82
N THR A 73 12.70 0.04 12.72
CA THR A 73 12.78 -1.42 12.90
C THR A 73 12.31 -2.16 11.64
N ILE A 74 11.21 -1.71 11.03
CA ILE A 74 10.72 -2.32 9.78
C ILE A 74 11.71 -2.09 8.65
N ASP A 75 12.23 -0.87 8.51
CA ASP A 75 13.18 -0.51 7.45
C ASP A 75 14.50 -1.31 7.59
N ARG A 76 15.07 -1.39 8.80
CA ARG A 76 16.24 -2.25 9.09
C ARG A 76 15.97 -3.74 8.94
N THR A 77 14.72 -4.18 8.92
CA THR A 77 14.41 -5.61 8.74
C THR A 77 14.21 -5.95 7.26
N LEU A 78 13.39 -5.16 6.55
CA LEU A 78 12.86 -5.52 5.23
C LEU A 78 13.48 -4.75 4.06
N SER A 79 14.25 -3.69 4.31
CA SER A 79 14.74 -2.81 3.23
C SER A 79 15.89 -3.43 2.47
N ARG A 80 15.73 -3.62 1.16
CA ARG A 80 16.84 -3.98 0.28
C ARG A 80 17.79 -2.82 -0.05
N PHE A 81 17.42 -1.60 0.33
CA PHE A 81 18.19 -0.40 0.02
C PHE A 81 19.24 -0.06 1.07
N ARG A 82 19.07 -0.61 2.27
CA ARG A 82 19.97 -0.40 3.40
C ARG A 82 21.00 -1.52 3.48
N GLU A 83 22.26 -1.15 3.65
CA GLU A 83 23.33 -2.14 3.81
C GLU A 83 23.25 -2.87 5.16
N ASP A 84 22.71 -2.22 6.19
CA ASP A 84 22.59 -2.75 7.56
C ASP A 84 21.30 -3.55 7.81
N SER A 85 20.55 -3.92 6.77
CA SER A 85 19.29 -4.64 6.92
C SER A 85 19.46 -6.16 6.96
N LEU A 86 18.48 -6.84 7.56
CA LEU A 86 18.45 -8.32 7.56
C LEU A 86 18.30 -8.89 6.14
N VAL A 87 17.51 -8.24 5.29
CA VAL A 87 17.41 -8.58 3.86
C VAL A 87 18.76 -8.43 3.13
N SER A 88 19.52 -7.37 3.41
CA SER A 88 20.86 -7.21 2.83
C SER A 88 21.86 -8.23 3.36
N ALA A 89 21.75 -8.63 4.63
CA ALA A 89 22.55 -9.72 5.18
C ALA A 89 22.31 -11.05 4.44
N MET A 90 21.05 -11.37 4.09
CA MET A 90 20.73 -12.55 3.25
C MET A 90 21.37 -12.47 1.86
N ARG A 91 21.31 -11.30 1.23
CA ARG A 91 21.93 -11.05 -0.08
C ARG A 91 23.45 -11.17 -0.04
N GLN A 92 24.09 -10.89 1.10
CA GLN A 92 25.55 -10.89 1.24
C GLN A 92 26.11 -12.22 1.75
N ALA A 93 25.27 -13.22 2.03
CA ALA A 93 25.70 -14.51 2.58
C ALA A 93 26.07 -15.51 1.47
N PRO A 94 27.37 -15.70 1.13
CA PRO A 94 27.81 -16.47 -0.05
C PRO A 94 27.42 -17.96 -0.02
N HIS A 95 27.12 -18.50 1.15
CA HIS A 95 26.72 -19.90 1.35
C HIS A 95 25.30 -20.02 1.90
N GLY A 96 24.51 -18.95 1.79
CA GLY A 96 23.24 -18.84 2.49
C GLY A 96 23.41 -18.87 4.01
N GLY A 97 22.38 -19.32 4.72
CA GLY A 97 22.37 -19.39 6.17
C GLY A 97 20.97 -19.43 6.75
N SER A 98 20.91 -19.34 8.08
CA SER A 98 19.67 -19.22 8.86
C SER A 98 19.53 -17.79 9.38
N PHE A 99 18.40 -17.17 9.09
CA PHE A 99 18.14 -15.76 9.37
C PHE A 99 16.87 -15.64 10.21
N THR A 100 17.01 -15.20 11.46
CA THR A 100 15.88 -15.01 12.38
C THR A 100 15.27 -13.63 12.18
N PHE A 101 14.07 -13.57 11.62
CA PHE A 101 13.29 -12.35 11.55
C PHE A 101 12.47 -12.13 12.82
N PRO A 102 12.09 -10.88 13.14
CA PRO A 102 11.14 -10.60 14.20
C PRO A 102 9.81 -11.34 14.00
N MET A 103 9.14 -11.75 15.09
CA MET A 103 7.88 -12.51 15.03
C MET A 103 6.79 -11.86 14.16
N TRP A 104 6.76 -10.52 14.09
CA TRP A 104 5.79 -9.81 13.27
C TRP A 104 5.97 -10.04 11.76
N CYS A 105 7.13 -10.52 11.30
CA CYS A 105 7.38 -10.88 9.90
C CYS A 105 6.55 -12.07 9.44
N GLN A 106 5.97 -12.86 10.35
CA GLN A 106 5.11 -13.98 9.97
C GLN A 106 3.99 -13.54 9.01
N ALA A 107 3.34 -12.40 9.28
CA ALA A 107 2.27 -11.90 8.41
C ALA A 107 2.78 -11.46 7.02
N VAL A 108 3.99 -10.89 6.96
CA VAL A 108 4.65 -10.48 5.71
C VAL A 108 4.95 -11.72 4.86
N PHE A 109 5.45 -12.77 5.51
CA PHE A 109 5.77 -14.03 4.87
C PHE A 109 4.49 -14.77 4.45
N ASP A 110 3.46 -14.83 5.28
CA ASP A 110 2.17 -15.42 4.91
C ASP A 110 1.55 -14.69 3.70
N CYS A 111 1.69 -13.37 3.63
CA CYS A 111 1.32 -12.59 2.44
C CYS A 111 2.15 -12.98 1.21
N ALA A 112 3.46 -13.13 1.37
CA ALA A 112 4.36 -13.57 0.29
C ALA A 112 3.94 -14.93 -0.29
N ASP A 113 3.75 -15.96 0.54
CA ASP A 113 3.31 -17.29 0.06
C ASP A 113 1.99 -17.19 -0.70
N LYS A 114 1.04 -16.46 -0.11
CA LYS A 114 -0.31 -16.31 -0.64
C LYS A 114 -0.29 -15.65 -2.02
N MET A 115 0.41 -14.52 -2.14
CA MET A 115 0.49 -13.77 -3.40
C MET A 115 1.33 -14.51 -4.43
N PHE A 116 2.42 -15.15 -4.02
CA PHE A 116 3.23 -16.00 -4.90
C PHE A 116 2.38 -17.09 -5.55
N HIS A 117 1.62 -17.86 -4.77
CA HIS A 117 0.76 -18.91 -5.34
C HIS A 117 -0.42 -18.35 -6.13
N LEU A 118 -1.11 -17.32 -5.62
CA LEU A 118 -2.30 -16.75 -6.26
C LEU A 118 -2.01 -16.10 -7.62
N THR A 119 -0.82 -15.49 -7.76
CA THR A 119 -0.38 -14.84 -9.00
C THR A 119 0.34 -15.79 -9.96
N GLN A 120 0.36 -17.10 -9.67
CA GLN A 120 1.13 -18.09 -10.43
C GLN A 120 2.61 -17.69 -10.55
N HIS A 121 3.18 -17.23 -9.44
CA HIS A 121 4.57 -16.82 -9.26
C HIS A 121 4.94 -15.48 -9.94
N ALA A 122 3.96 -14.69 -10.40
CA ALA A 122 4.24 -13.40 -11.03
C ALA A 122 4.61 -12.31 -10.00
N LEU A 123 4.09 -12.39 -8.78
CA LEU A 123 4.52 -11.59 -7.63
C LEU A 123 5.36 -12.48 -6.70
N ASP A 124 6.66 -12.25 -6.70
CA ASP A 124 7.65 -13.04 -5.96
C ASP A 124 8.60 -12.09 -5.20
N PRO A 125 8.79 -12.23 -3.88
CA PRO A 125 9.78 -11.43 -3.16
C PRO A 125 11.23 -11.63 -3.63
N CYS A 126 11.58 -12.70 -4.33
CA CYS A 126 12.93 -12.96 -4.82
C CYS A 126 13.32 -12.17 -6.08
N VAL A 127 12.58 -11.11 -6.45
CA VAL A 127 12.89 -10.23 -7.60
C VAL A 127 13.99 -9.19 -7.35
N GLY A 128 14.63 -9.21 -6.18
CA GLY A 128 15.56 -8.16 -5.77
C GLY A 128 16.81 -8.06 -6.66
N GLU A 129 17.25 -9.18 -7.24
CA GLU A 129 18.38 -9.20 -8.18
C GLU A 129 17.97 -8.60 -9.53
N GLU A 130 16.83 -9.01 -10.09
CA GLU A 130 16.29 -8.49 -11.34
C GLU A 130 16.05 -6.98 -11.26
N LEU A 131 15.48 -6.49 -10.15
CA LEU A 131 15.33 -5.06 -9.89
C LEU A 131 16.68 -4.34 -9.90
N GLY A 132 17.71 -4.91 -9.26
CA GLY A 132 19.07 -4.36 -9.26
C GLY A 132 19.71 -4.33 -10.64
N LEU A 133 19.54 -5.39 -11.44
CA LEU A 133 20.03 -5.48 -12.82
C LEU A 133 19.32 -4.48 -13.75
N LEU A 134 18.05 -4.19 -13.49
CA LEU A 134 17.31 -3.14 -14.18
C LEU A 134 17.71 -1.73 -13.76
N GLY A 135 18.60 -1.57 -12.78
CA GLY A 135 19.09 -0.27 -12.30
C GLY A 135 18.26 0.33 -11.17
N TYR A 136 17.30 -0.41 -10.61
CA TYR A 136 16.51 0.02 -9.45
C TYR A 136 17.31 -0.18 -8.14
N GLY A 137 18.43 0.52 -7.98
CA GLY A 137 19.30 0.47 -6.80
C GLY A 137 19.10 1.62 -5.80
N PRO A 138 19.81 1.61 -4.65
CA PRO A 138 19.82 2.72 -3.68
C PRO A 138 20.32 4.04 -4.28
N ALA A 139 21.23 3.95 -5.25
CA ALA A 139 21.46 4.96 -6.26
C ALA A 139 20.97 4.38 -7.59
N LEU A 140 20.18 5.12 -8.36
CA LEU A 140 19.84 4.79 -9.75
C LEU A 140 21.14 4.82 -10.57
N GLN A 141 21.93 3.76 -10.49
CA GLN A 141 23.15 3.60 -11.27
C GLN A 141 22.78 2.90 -12.57
N LEU A 142 23.16 3.52 -13.68
CA LEU A 142 23.09 2.94 -15.01
C LEU A 142 24.01 1.72 -15.05
N ASN A 143 23.46 0.53 -14.77
CA ASN A 143 24.17 -0.71 -14.99
C ASN A 143 24.27 -0.95 -16.50
N THR A 144 25.50 -0.86 -17.04
CA THR A 144 25.83 -1.17 -18.43
C THR A 144 26.04 -2.67 -18.67
N SER A 145 25.67 -3.54 -17.72
CA SER A 145 25.87 -4.98 -17.85
C SER A 145 24.79 -5.58 -18.73
N ASN A 146 25.14 -5.84 -20.00
CA ASN A 146 24.40 -6.68 -20.95
C ASN A 146 24.44 -8.18 -20.56
N THR A 147 24.37 -8.52 -19.27
CA THR A 147 24.26 -9.90 -18.82
C THR A 147 22.79 -10.26 -18.71
N THR A 148 22.22 -10.72 -19.82
CA THR A 148 21.03 -11.58 -19.80
C THR A 148 21.45 -12.91 -19.18
N ASN A 149 21.54 -12.96 -17.84
CA ASN A 149 21.85 -14.22 -17.18
C ASN A 149 20.55 -15.04 -17.18
N THR A 150 20.47 -15.98 -18.11
CA THR A 150 19.44 -17.02 -18.22
C THR A 150 19.59 -18.06 -17.11
N ASN A 151 19.88 -17.63 -15.88
CA ASN A 151 19.83 -18.51 -14.72
C ASN A 151 18.36 -18.70 -14.36
N ILE A 152 17.99 -19.93 -14.03
CA ILE A 152 16.68 -20.28 -13.48
C ILE A 152 16.39 -19.27 -12.37
N ALA A 153 15.36 -18.43 -12.55
CA ALA A 153 15.03 -17.39 -11.58
C ALA A 153 14.88 -18.04 -10.21
N THR A 154 15.67 -17.57 -9.24
CA THR A 154 15.61 -18.05 -7.87
C THR A 154 14.28 -17.57 -7.30
N THR A 155 13.34 -18.48 -7.07
CA THR A 155 11.98 -18.10 -6.64
C THR A 155 11.82 -18.20 -5.14
N TRP A 156 10.84 -17.50 -4.57
CA TRP A 156 10.51 -17.61 -3.14
C TRP A 156 10.40 -19.06 -2.65
N ALA A 157 9.68 -19.91 -3.40
CA ALA A 157 9.46 -21.30 -3.03
C ALA A 157 10.70 -22.22 -3.15
N THR A 158 11.72 -21.82 -3.93
CA THR A 158 12.93 -22.63 -4.13
C THR A 158 14.14 -22.11 -3.37
N ALA A 159 14.17 -20.80 -3.09
CA ALA A 159 15.27 -20.12 -2.43
C ALA A 159 15.15 -20.15 -0.90
N ILE A 160 13.91 -20.14 -0.40
CA ILE A 160 13.59 -19.95 1.01
C ILE A 160 12.90 -21.19 1.55
N THR A 161 13.41 -21.70 2.66
CA THR A 161 12.68 -22.66 3.51
C THR A 161 12.40 -22.00 4.86
N ARG A 162 11.17 -22.11 5.36
CA ARG A 162 10.82 -21.64 6.71
C ARG A 162 11.03 -22.75 7.74
N GLU A 163 11.59 -22.41 8.88
CA GLU A 163 11.62 -23.32 10.03
C GLU A 163 10.19 -23.66 10.48
N GLN A 164 9.88 -24.94 10.73
CA GLN A 164 8.52 -25.40 11.01
C GLN A 164 7.98 -24.84 12.33
N ASP A 165 8.79 -24.85 13.38
CA ASP A 165 8.39 -24.40 14.73
C ASP A 165 8.50 -22.87 14.91
N GLN A 166 9.28 -22.21 14.05
CA GLN A 166 9.50 -20.77 14.09
C GLN A 166 9.47 -20.20 12.67
N PRO A 167 8.28 -19.99 12.07
CA PRO A 167 8.13 -19.66 10.65
C PRO A 167 8.72 -18.29 10.24
N THR A 168 9.29 -17.55 11.18
CA THR A 168 10.06 -16.32 10.93
C THR A 168 11.57 -16.56 10.80
N ILE A 169 12.04 -17.78 11.00
CA ILE A 169 13.40 -18.18 10.63
C ILE A 169 13.39 -18.65 9.18
N LEU A 170 14.14 -17.95 8.34
CA LEU A 170 14.34 -18.29 6.93
C LEU A 170 15.69 -18.97 6.74
N HIS A 171 15.69 -20.08 6.01
CA HIS A 171 16.89 -20.79 5.59
C HIS A 171 17.11 -20.65 4.09
N THR A 172 18.37 -20.43 3.72
CA THR A 172 18.84 -20.31 2.34
C THR A 172 20.13 -21.11 2.17
N THR A 173 20.39 -21.59 0.95
CA THR A 173 21.62 -22.34 0.61
C THR A 173 22.60 -21.55 -0.26
N ALA A 174 22.22 -20.33 -0.62
CA ALA A 174 22.95 -19.38 -1.46
C ALA A 174 22.51 -17.95 -1.10
N PRO A 175 23.21 -16.91 -1.59
CA PRO A 175 22.73 -15.53 -1.50
C PRO A 175 21.33 -15.38 -2.08
N VAL A 176 20.44 -14.67 -1.38
CA VAL A 176 19.09 -14.36 -1.89
C VAL A 176 18.81 -12.86 -1.75
N ALA A 177 18.49 -12.22 -2.87
CA ALA A 177 18.09 -10.81 -2.91
C ALA A 177 16.57 -10.69 -2.80
N LEU A 178 16.07 -10.49 -1.57
CA LEU A 178 14.65 -10.26 -1.33
C LEU A 178 14.25 -8.79 -1.56
N ASP A 179 13.04 -8.58 -2.03
CA ASP A 179 12.33 -7.31 -2.13
C ASP A 179 10.89 -7.49 -1.67
N PHE A 180 10.48 -6.77 -0.62
CA PHE A 180 9.10 -6.76 -0.14
C PHE A 180 8.36 -5.48 -0.56
N GLY A 181 8.84 -4.75 -1.57
CA GLY A 181 8.34 -3.43 -1.97
C GLY A 181 6.89 -3.43 -2.46
N ALA A 182 6.40 -4.59 -2.93
CA ALA A 182 5.03 -4.83 -3.37
C ALA A 182 3.98 -4.79 -2.24
N PHE A 183 4.39 -4.91 -0.97
CA PHE A 183 3.45 -4.93 0.17
C PHE A 183 4.02 -4.47 1.52
N GLY A 184 5.33 -4.26 1.60
CA GLY A 184 6.04 -3.87 2.82
C GLY A 184 5.68 -2.45 3.29
N LYS A 185 5.34 -1.55 2.37
CA LYS A 185 4.86 -0.19 2.73
C LYS A 185 3.47 -0.28 3.35
N GLY A 186 2.56 -1.01 2.71
CA GLY A 186 1.24 -1.29 3.27
C GLY A 186 1.33 -1.95 4.65
N PHE A 187 2.24 -2.92 4.84
CA PHE A 187 2.51 -3.51 6.16
C PHE A 187 2.95 -2.47 7.19
N ALA A 188 3.88 -1.58 6.84
CA ALA A 188 4.33 -0.53 7.74
C ALA A 188 3.20 0.42 8.14
N VAL A 189 2.33 0.79 7.20
CA VAL A 189 1.12 1.59 7.46
C VAL A 189 0.19 0.87 8.44
N ASP A 190 -0.04 -0.44 8.27
CA ASP A 190 -0.86 -1.21 9.21
C ASP A 190 -0.23 -1.30 10.61
N ARG A 191 1.10 -1.41 10.71
CA ARG A 191 1.80 -1.40 12.00
C ARG A 191 1.70 -0.05 12.71
N ILE A 192 1.81 1.05 11.97
CA ILE A 192 1.57 2.41 12.48
C ILE A 192 0.13 2.52 12.98
N ALA A 193 -0.86 2.12 12.17
CA ALA A 193 -2.27 2.11 12.55
C ALA A 193 -2.52 1.32 13.83
N GLN A 194 -1.97 0.11 13.95
CA GLN A 194 -2.08 -0.73 15.14
C GLN A 194 -1.49 -0.06 16.38
N LEU A 195 -0.36 0.66 16.26
CA LEU A 195 0.21 1.43 17.38
C LEU A 195 -0.69 2.60 17.80
N LEU A 196 -1.29 3.31 16.84
CA LEU A 196 -2.27 4.36 17.12
C LEU A 196 -3.49 3.76 17.85
N GLU A 197 -4.09 2.69 17.31
CA GLU A 197 -5.30 2.06 17.85
C GLU A 197 -5.11 1.39 19.23
N THR A 198 -3.88 0.94 19.52
CA THR A 198 -3.54 0.30 20.80
C THR A 198 -2.97 1.27 21.84
N TYR A 199 -2.86 2.55 21.51
CA TYR A 199 -2.25 3.53 22.40
C TYR A 199 -3.16 3.81 23.64
N PRO A 200 -2.66 3.62 24.88
CA PRO A 200 -3.51 3.63 26.08
C PRO A 200 -4.33 4.90 26.31
N ALA A 201 -3.79 6.08 25.99
CA ALA A 201 -4.49 7.35 26.21
C ALA A 201 -5.74 7.49 25.33
N TRP A 202 -5.75 6.83 24.17
CA TRP A 202 -6.89 6.86 23.24
C TRP A 202 -7.85 5.68 23.46
N GLN A 203 -7.39 4.61 24.10
CA GLN A 203 -8.25 3.48 24.50
C GLN A 203 -9.19 3.82 25.66
N HIS A 204 -8.78 4.68 26.60
CA HIS A 204 -9.63 5.09 27.72
C HIS A 204 -10.94 5.76 27.26
N ASN A 205 -10.92 6.42 26.10
CA ASN A 205 -12.10 7.04 25.49
C ASN A 205 -13.10 6.00 24.95
N LYS A 206 -12.63 4.80 24.58
CA LYS A 206 -13.50 3.72 24.06
C LYS A 206 -14.31 3.04 25.18
N SER A 207 -13.74 2.94 26.38
CA SER A 207 -14.42 2.28 27.52
C SER A 207 -15.39 3.19 28.27
N LEU A 208 -15.11 4.50 28.35
CA LEU A 208 -16.00 5.47 29.01
C LEU A 208 -17.30 5.69 28.22
N ASN A 209 -17.24 5.65 26.89
CA ASN A 209 -18.39 5.84 26.01
C ASN A 209 -19.33 4.61 25.93
N ALA A 210 -18.93 3.45 26.49
CA ALA A 210 -19.74 2.24 26.46
C ALA A 210 -20.73 2.10 27.63
N HIS A 211 -20.56 2.87 28.72
CA HIS A 211 -21.31 2.63 29.98
C HIS A 211 -21.86 3.88 30.70
N HIS A 212 -21.81 5.09 30.14
CA HIS A 212 -22.44 6.26 30.77
C HIS A 212 -22.95 7.30 29.77
N PRO A 213 -24.26 7.64 29.76
CA PRO A 213 -24.81 8.76 28.99
C PRO A 213 -24.72 10.05 29.81
N SER A 214 -23.50 10.54 30.10
CA SER A 214 -23.32 11.86 30.71
C SER A 214 -22.79 12.87 29.69
N PRO A 215 -23.42 14.05 29.48
CA PRO A 215 -23.20 14.87 28.28
C PRO A 215 -22.03 15.87 28.40
N SER A 216 -21.10 15.72 29.34
CA SER A 216 -20.21 16.84 29.72
C SER A 216 -18.72 16.68 29.41
N LEU A 217 -18.22 15.52 28.96
CA LEU A 217 -16.86 15.38 28.40
C LEU A 217 -16.79 14.13 27.50
N GLU A 218 -17.41 14.19 26.32
CA GLU A 218 -17.12 13.23 25.24
C GLU A 218 -15.75 13.55 24.66
N TYR A 219 -14.74 12.77 25.02
CA TYR A 219 -13.50 12.77 24.23
C TYR A 219 -13.79 12.05 22.92
N PRO A 220 -13.55 12.67 21.76
CA PRO A 220 -13.84 12.05 20.48
C PRO A 220 -13.01 10.79 20.33
N LEU A 221 -13.62 9.73 19.80
CA LEU A 221 -12.92 8.51 19.40
C LEU A 221 -11.75 8.88 18.45
N LEU A 222 -10.67 8.09 18.52
CA LEU A 222 -9.54 8.28 17.60
C LEU A 222 -10.02 8.13 16.16
N GLU A 223 -9.75 9.13 15.35
CA GLU A 223 -9.89 9.05 13.91
C GLU A 223 -8.56 9.39 13.27
N TYR A 224 -8.23 8.71 12.18
CA TYR A 224 -6.97 8.93 11.48
C TYR A 224 -7.06 8.66 9.98
N VAL A 225 -6.15 9.30 9.25
CA VAL A 225 -5.76 8.96 7.88
C VAL A 225 -4.24 8.84 7.84
N ILE A 226 -3.73 7.71 7.40
CA ILE A 226 -2.29 7.50 7.16
C ILE A 226 -2.11 7.38 5.65
N ASN A 227 -1.20 8.14 5.06
CA ASN A 227 -0.84 8.06 3.65
C ASN A 227 0.67 7.87 3.50
N ALA A 228 1.06 6.77 2.86
CA ALA A 228 2.44 6.46 2.49
C ALA A 228 2.58 6.37 0.97
N GLY A 229 2.77 7.50 0.30
CA GLY A 229 3.01 7.53 -1.15
C GLY A 229 1.88 7.00 -2.02
N GLY A 230 0.62 7.08 -1.57
CA GLY A 230 -0.55 6.54 -2.27
C GLY A 230 -1.18 5.33 -1.59
N ASP A 231 -0.49 4.71 -0.62
CA ASP A 231 -1.04 3.66 0.22
C ASP A 231 -1.73 4.30 1.43
N VAL A 232 -3.06 4.29 1.43
CA VAL A 232 -3.88 5.05 2.36
C VAL A 232 -4.64 4.11 3.30
N ARG A 233 -4.53 4.34 4.61
CA ARG A 233 -5.33 3.70 5.66
C ARG A 233 -6.21 4.74 6.32
N VAL A 234 -7.48 4.40 6.52
CA VAL A 234 -8.50 5.31 7.09
C VAL A 234 -9.23 4.63 8.24
N LEU A 235 -9.43 5.38 9.33
CA LEU A 235 -10.39 5.09 10.39
C LEU A 235 -11.16 6.35 10.73
N LEU A 236 -12.42 6.44 10.29
CA LEU A 236 -13.37 7.48 10.65
C LEU A 236 -14.61 6.85 11.30
N HIS A 237 -15.24 7.58 12.23
CA HIS A 237 -16.46 7.14 12.91
C HIS A 237 -17.71 7.90 12.46
N THR A 238 -17.53 8.99 11.73
CA THR A 238 -18.62 9.86 11.29
C THR A 238 -18.66 9.99 9.77
N ASN A 239 -19.83 10.33 9.25
CA ASN A 239 -20.05 10.65 7.84
C ASN A 239 -19.72 12.13 7.55
N PRO A 240 -19.38 12.49 6.30
CA PRO A 240 -19.21 11.60 5.15
C PRO A 240 -17.88 10.79 5.20
N PRO A 241 -17.76 9.68 4.43
CA PRO A 241 -16.52 8.93 4.32
C PRO A 241 -15.37 9.77 3.73
N TYR A 242 -14.13 9.37 4.01
CA TYR A 242 -12.96 10.01 3.43
C TYR A 242 -12.91 9.75 1.92
N ARG A 243 -12.75 10.79 1.11
CA ARG A 243 -12.75 10.71 -0.35
C ARG A 243 -11.32 10.69 -0.85
N ILE A 244 -10.89 9.54 -1.40
CA ILE A 244 -9.54 9.36 -1.94
C ILE A 244 -9.59 9.45 -3.46
N GLY A 245 -8.83 10.38 -4.04
CA GLY A 245 -8.71 10.51 -5.50
C GLY A 245 -7.90 9.37 -6.11
N LEU A 246 -8.35 8.87 -7.25
CA LEU A 246 -7.60 7.93 -8.08
C LEU A 246 -6.77 8.75 -9.06
N GLU A 247 -5.50 8.99 -8.73
CA GLU A 247 -4.59 9.84 -9.51
C GLU A 247 -4.50 9.39 -10.99
N ASP A 248 -4.53 10.35 -11.92
CA ASP A 248 -4.27 10.04 -13.33
C ASP A 248 -2.77 9.76 -13.55
N PRO A 249 -2.38 8.59 -14.10
CA PRO A 249 -0.98 8.20 -14.22
C PRO A 249 -0.11 9.10 -15.12
N HIS A 250 -0.72 9.95 -15.95
CA HIS A 250 -0.03 10.90 -16.82
C HIS A 250 -0.18 12.35 -16.36
N ASN A 251 -1.08 12.65 -15.41
CA ASN A 251 -1.18 13.97 -14.84
C ASN A 251 -1.59 13.90 -13.35
N PRO A 252 -0.64 14.09 -12.42
CA PRO A 252 -0.89 13.97 -10.99
C PRO A 252 -1.85 15.04 -10.44
N ASP A 253 -2.11 16.13 -11.18
CA ASP A 253 -3.09 17.15 -10.78
C ASP A 253 -4.54 16.69 -11.02
N LEU A 254 -4.73 15.59 -11.75
CA LEU A 254 -6.03 15.09 -12.18
C LEU A 254 -6.35 13.74 -11.52
N ALA A 255 -7.63 13.45 -11.38
CA ALA A 255 -8.10 12.14 -10.93
C ALA A 255 -9.02 11.50 -11.99
N ILE A 256 -8.94 10.19 -12.14
CA ILE A 256 -9.84 9.39 -12.99
C ILE A 256 -11.11 8.96 -12.23
N GLY A 257 -11.14 9.18 -10.92
CA GLY A 257 -12.25 8.81 -10.06
C GLY A 257 -11.96 9.11 -8.59
N VAL A 258 -12.90 8.76 -7.73
CA VAL A 258 -12.81 8.89 -6.28
C VAL A 258 -13.37 7.65 -5.60
N MET A 259 -12.61 7.09 -4.66
CA MET A 259 -13.07 6.01 -3.79
C MET A 259 -13.40 6.59 -2.39
N PRO A 260 -14.65 6.45 -1.91
CA PRO A 260 -14.96 6.72 -0.52
C PRO A 260 -14.49 5.57 0.39
N ILE A 261 -13.80 5.88 1.49
CA ILE A 261 -13.42 4.91 2.53
C ILE A 261 -13.75 5.51 3.89
N GLN A 262 -14.49 4.79 4.72
CA GLN A 262 -14.73 5.18 6.11
C GLN A 262 -13.79 4.43 7.07
N GLN A 263 -13.68 3.10 6.91
CA GLN A 263 -12.76 2.26 7.67
C GLN A 263 -12.11 1.27 6.72
N GLY A 264 -10.79 1.25 6.62
CA GLY A 264 -10.17 0.40 5.62
C GLY A 264 -8.86 0.89 5.08
N ALA A 265 -8.52 0.40 3.90
CA ALA A 265 -7.38 0.85 3.14
C ALA A 265 -7.73 0.98 1.65
N LEU A 266 -7.02 1.85 0.96
CA LEU A 266 -6.94 1.93 -0.50
C LEU A 266 -5.47 2.11 -0.86
N CYS A 267 -4.93 1.22 -1.67
CA CYS A 267 -3.56 1.34 -2.17
C CYS A 267 -3.56 1.41 -3.69
N ALA A 268 -2.51 2.03 -4.23
CA ALA A 268 -2.34 2.26 -5.65
C ALA A 268 -0.96 1.80 -6.10
N SER A 269 -0.87 1.26 -7.31
CA SER A 269 0.40 0.95 -7.95
C SER A 269 0.45 1.59 -9.33
N SER A 270 1.56 2.25 -9.65
CA SER A 270 1.79 2.86 -10.97
C SER A 270 3.29 3.04 -11.25
N PRO A 271 3.73 2.90 -12.52
CA PRO A 271 5.06 3.28 -12.96
C PRO A 271 5.35 4.80 -12.86
N SER A 272 4.32 5.65 -12.77
CA SER A 272 4.41 7.11 -12.97
C SER A 272 5.48 7.80 -12.12
N ARG A 273 5.67 7.37 -10.86
CA ARG A 273 6.62 7.99 -9.91
C ARG A 273 7.99 7.30 -9.85
N ARG A 274 8.11 6.08 -10.38
CA ARG A 274 9.31 5.23 -10.24
C ARG A 274 9.62 4.53 -11.57
N HIS A 275 10.05 5.33 -12.53
CA HIS A 275 10.56 4.93 -13.83
C HIS A 275 11.88 5.64 -14.13
N TRP A 276 12.70 5.04 -14.96
CA TRP A 276 14.00 5.60 -15.36
C TRP A 276 14.40 5.08 -16.75
N GLU A 277 15.41 5.71 -17.33
CA GLU A 277 15.91 5.39 -18.65
C GLU A 277 17.06 4.38 -18.57
N GLN A 278 16.95 3.27 -19.31
CA GLN A 278 17.99 2.24 -19.42
C GLN A 278 18.42 2.07 -20.88
N GLN A 279 19.73 2.08 -21.14
CA GLN A 279 20.26 1.77 -22.46
C GLN A 279 20.25 0.26 -22.71
N ARG A 280 19.58 -0.19 -23.76
CA ARG A 280 19.63 -1.59 -24.25
C ARG A 280 19.88 -1.59 -25.75
N PHE A 281 20.83 -2.41 -26.21
CA PHE A 281 21.14 -2.61 -27.64
C PHE A 281 21.21 -1.31 -28.47
N ALA A 282 21.85 -0.27 -27.92
CA ALA A 282 22.01 1.08 -28.49
C ALA A 282 20.77 2.00 -28.51
N ALA A 283 19.63 1.60 -27.95
CA ALA A 283 18.45 2.44 -27.74
C ALA A 283 18.21 2.71 -26.24
N MET A 284 17.63 3.88 -25.93
CA MET A 284 17.14 4.19 -24.59
C MET A 284 15.72 3.66 -24.45
N HIS A 285 15.45 2.98 -23.34
CA HIS A 285 14.15 2.44 -23.00
C HIS A 285 13.75 2.90 -21.59
N THR A 286 12.54 3.43 -21.46
CA THR A 286 11.93 3.68 -20.15
C THR A 286 11.57 2.34 -19.49
N VAL A 287 12.06 2.12 -18.27
CA VAL A 287 11.79 0.95 -17.44
C VAL A 287 11.23 1.38 -16.08
N HIS A 288 10.57 0.46 -15.37
CA HIS A 288 10.01 0.72 -14.04
C HIS A 288 10.09 -0.52 -13.14
N HIS A 289 9.83 -0.30 -11.85
CA HIS A 289 10.00 -1.31 -10.78
C HIS A 289 8.90 -2.38 -10.68
N LEU A 290 7.77 -2.24 -11.38
CA LEU A 290 6.70 -3.24 -11.40
C LEU A 290 7.00 -4.34 -12.42
N LEU A 291 7.53 -5.47 -11.96
CA LEU A 291 7.98 -6.57 -12.80
C LEU A 291 7.01 -7.75 -12.79
N ASP A 292 7.00 -8.53 -13.88
CA ASP A 292 6.58 -9.92 -13.84
C ASP A 292 7.77 -10.80 -13.46
N ALA A 293 7.76 -11.32 -12.23
CA ALA A 293 8.86 -12.12 -11.68
C ALA A 293 9.19 -13.36 -12.54
N ARG A 294 8.22 -13.89 -13.30
CA ARG A 294 8.44 -15.05 -14.19
C ARG A 294 9.35 -14.71 -15.36
N THR A 295 9.40 -13.44 -15.74
CA THR A 295 10.17 -12.93 -16.90
C THR A 295 11.33 -12.03 -16.49
N GLY A 296 11.30 -11.49 -15.27
CA GLY A 296 12.22 -10.45 -14.80
C GLY A 296 12.07 -9.13 -15.57
N GLN A 297 10.98 -8.92 -16.32
CA GLN A 297 10.76 -7.71 -17.13
C GLN A 297 9.64 -6.83 -16.57
N PRO A 298 9.72 -5.50 -16.76
CA PRO A 298 8.64 -4.58 -16.41
C PRO A 298 7.38 -4.79 -17.26
N VAL A 299 6.22 -4.81 -16.61
CA VAL A 299 4.89 -4.94 -17.26
C VAL A 299 4.54 -3.68 -18.05
N GLN A 300 4.09 -3.80 -19.31
CA GLN A 300 3.93 -2.64 -20.21
C GLN A 300 2.48 -2.24 -20.53
N ASP A 301 1.49 -3.05 -20.15
CA ASP A 301 0.09 -2.90 -20.58
C ASP A 301 -0.84 -2.23 -19.54
N THR A 302 -0.33 -2.00 -18.33
CA THR A 302 -1.09 -1.41 -17.22
C THR A 302 -0.49 -0.07 -16.79
N LEU A 303 -1.30 0.99 -16.76
CA LEU A 303 -0.87 2.33 -16.33
C LEU A 303 -0.95 2.52 -14.81
N ALA A 304 -2.02 2.01 -14.21
CA ALA A 304 -2.22 2.03 -12.78
C ALA A 304 -3.26 1.02 -12.33
N SER A 305 -3.20 0.67 -11.05
CA SER A 305 -4.16 -0.19 -10.39
C SER A 305 -4.44 0.30 -8.99
N TRP A 306 -5.61 -0.09 -8.47
CA TRP A 306 -6.08 0.22 -7.14
C TRP A 306 -6.77 -1.01 -6.53
N ALA A 307 -6.54 -1.23 -5.25
CA ALA A 307 -7.26 -2.22 -4.46
C ALA A 307 -7.72 -1.59 -3.14
N ALA A 308 -8.97 -1.85 -2.77
CA ALA A 308 -9.56 -1.34 -1.54
C ALA A 308 -9.93 -2.48 -0.59
N ILE A 309 -9.64 -2.31 0.69
CA ILE A 309 -10.11 -3.19 1.77
C ILE A 309 -11.00 -2.37 2.71
N PRO A 310 -12.31 -2.23 2.41
CA PRO A 310 -13.28 -1.57 3.28
C PRO A 310 -13.64 -2.50 4.44
N LEU A 311 -13.07 -2.27 5.62
CA LEU A 311 -13.24 -3.14 6.80
C LEU A 311 -14.69 -3.17 7.30
N ASP A 312 -15.41 -2.06 7.14
CA ASP A 312 -16.83 -1.93 7.47
C ASP A 312 -17.75 -2.70 6.50
N MET A 313 -17.26 -3.05 5.32
CA MET A 313 -17.99 -3.80 4.29
C MET A 313 -17.50 -5.25 4.14
N LEU A 314 -16.48 -5.68 4.89
CA LEU A 314 -16.00 -7.06 4.82
C LEU A 314 -17.07 -8.02 5.35
N GLN A 315 -17.46 -8.97 4.51
CA GLN A 315 -18.43 -10.00 4.88
C GLN A 315 -17.79 -11.01 5.83
N GLN A 316 -18.54 -11.42 6.84
CA GLN A 316 -18.12 -12.50 7.73
C GLN A 316 -17.90 -13.79 6.94
N LEU A 317 -16.89 -14.55 7.33
CA LEU A 317 -16.62 -15.84 6.72
C LEU A 317 -17.76 -16.84 7.02
N PRO A 318 -18.19 -17.64 6.03
CA PRO A 318 -19.09 -18.77 6.26
C PRO A 318 -18.50 -19.79 7.24
N ALA A 319 -19.35 -20.60 7.88
CA ALA A 319 -18.90 -21.67 8.79
C ALA A 319 -17.98 -22.69 8.08
N GLU A 320 -18.29 -23.02 6.82
CA GLU A 320 -17.50 -23.93 5.98
C GLU A 320 -16.47 -23.16 5.14
N THR A 321 -15.41 -22.69 5.80
CA THR A 321 -14.31 -21.96 5.15
C THR A 321 -13.04 -22.81 5.17
N THR A 322 -12.21 -22.77 4.13
CA THR A 322 -10.90 -23.46 4.11
C THR A 322 -9.87 -22.70 4.95
N ASP A 323 -8.77 -23.35 5.36
CA ASP A 323 -7.67 -22.65 6.06
C ASP A 323 -7.08 -21.51 5.22
N ASP A 324 -6.98 -21.73 3.91
CA ASP A 324 -6.51 -20.74 2.96
C ASP A 324 -7.40 -19.48 2.95
N GLN A 325 -8.72 -19.65 2.94
CA GLN A 325 -9.68 -18.54 3.02
C GLN A 325 -9.67 -17.86 4.40
N ARG A 326 -9.53 -18.64 5.49
CA ARG A 326 -9.37 -18.09 6.84
C ARG A 326 -8.14 -17.19 6.94
N LEU A 327 -7.01 -17.63 6.40
CA LEU A 327 -5.79 -16.84 6.37
C LEU A 327 -5.96 -15.55 5.55
N ALA A 328 -6.57 -15.63 4.36
CA ALA A 328 -6.84 -14.45 3.53
C ALA A 328 -7.68 -13.41 4.29
N TYR A 329 -8.76 -13.86 4.94
CA TYR A 329 -9.61 -12.98 5.75
C TYR A 329 -8.88 -12.41 6.97
N HIS A 330 -8.06 -13.23 7.65
CA HIS A 330 -7.23 -12.76 8.76
C HIS A 330 -6.28 -11.66 8.33
N LEU A 331 -5.62 -11.83 7.17
CA LEU A 331 -4.73 -10.82 6.61
C LEU A 331 -5.49 -9.56 6.21
N CYS A 332 -6.65 -9.66 5.55
CA CYS A 332 -7.48 -8.49 5.21
C CYS A 332 -7.93 -7.71 6.45
N THR A 333 -8.31 -8.40 7.53
CA THR A 333 -8.83 -7.74 8.73
C THR A 333 -7.73 -7.11 9.58
N LYS A 334 -6.57 -7.76 9.69
CA LYS A 334 -5.47 -7.32 10.54
C LYS A 334 -4.46 -6.42 9.82
N TYR A 335 -4.26 -6.66 8.52
CA TYR A 335 -3.31 -5.95 7.66
C TYR A 335 -3.95 -5.53 6.32
N PRO A 336 -5.03 -4.74 6.36
CA PRO A 336 -5.77 -4.32 5.17
C PRO A 336 -4.91 -3.52 4.19
N THR A 337 -3.97 -2.70 4.67
CA THR A 337 -3.13 -1.89 3.79
C THR A 337 -2.06 -2.75 3.10
N MET A 338 -1.46 -3.71 3.81
CA MET A 338 -0.54 -4.69 3.21
C MET A 338 -1.20 -5.48 2.08
N ILE A 339 -2.42 -5.96 2.30
CA ILE A 339 -3.16 -6.70 1.28
C ILE A 339 -3.59 -5.80 0.12
N ALA A 340 -4.02 -4.57 0.38
CA ALA A 340 -4.31 -3.61 -0.68
C ALA A 340 -3.06 -3.30 -1.54
N ASP A 341 -1.90 -3.03 -0.94
CA ASP A 341 -0.62 -2.75 -1.64
C ASP A 341 -0.22 -3.97 -2.51
N ALA A 342 -0.30 -5.17 -1.93
CA ALA A 342 -0.05 -6.42 -2.63
C ALA A 342 -0.97 -6.64 -3.84
N LEU A 343 -2.29 -6.45 -3.66
CA LEU A 343 -3.28 -6.63 -4.72
C LEU A 343 -3.15 -5.57 -5.82
N ALA A 344 -2.89 -4.31 -5.45
CA ALA A 344 -2.61 -3.26 -6.41
C ALA A 344 -1.39 -3.65 -7.27
N THR A 345 -0.30 -4.10 -6.65
CA THR A 345 0.88 -4.57 -7.40
C THR A 345 0.54 -5.79 -8.28
N ALA A 346 -0.17 -6.78 -7.74
CA ALA A 346 -0.51 -8.01 -8.46
C ALA A 346 -1.40 -7.79 -9.68
N LEU A 347 -2.22 -6.73 -9.69
CA LEU A 347 -3.10 -6.39 -10.83
C LEU A 347 -2.33 -6.06 -12.12
N PHE A 348 -1.04 -5.76 -12.05
CA PHE A 348 -0.19 -5.60 -13.23
C PHE A 348 0.05 -6.93 -13.97
N THR A 349 0.07 -8.05 -13.26
CA THR A 349 0.43 -9.35 -13.84
C THR A 349 -0.69 -10.37 -13.81
N THR A 350 -1.75 -10.10 -13.04
CA THR A 350 -2.80 -11.06 -12.72
C THR A 350 -4.17 -10.39 -12.75
N SER A 351 -5.11 -11.00 -13.46
CA SER A 351 -6.45 -10.45 -13.60
C SER A 351 -7.17 -10.33 -12.25
N ALA A 352 -7.99 -9.28 -12.11
CA ALA A 352 -8.83 -9.08 -10.94
C ALA A 352 -9.76 -10.28 -10.67
N THR A 353 -10.21 -10.96 -11.72
CA THR A 353 -11.00 -12.21 -11.63
C THR A 353 -10.24 -13.28 -10.86
N THR A 354 -8.98 -13.55 -11.22
CA THR A 354 -8.13 -14.54 -10.54
C THR A 354 -7.90 -14.16 -9.08
N LEU A 355 -7.55 -12.90 -8.81
CA LEU A 355 -7.32 -12.40 -7.45
C LEU A 355 -8.58 -12.51 -6.58
N SER A 356 -9.76 -12.26 -7.17
CA SER A 356 -11.05 -12.32 -6.48
C SER A 356 -11.46 -13.72 -6.00
N THR A 357 -10.82 -14.78 -6.50
CA THR A 357 -11.04 -16.14 -6.00
C THR A 357 -10.58 -16.35 -4.56
N ARG A 358 -9.75 -15.44 -4.03
CA ARG A 358 -9.26 -15.44 -2.64
C ARG A 358 -9.53 -14.14 -1.91
N PHE A 359 -9.49 -13.01 -2.62
CA PHE A 359 -9.73 -11.69 -2.05
C PHE A 359 -10.94 -11.05 -2.72
N ALA A 360 -12.13 -11.31 -2.17
CA ALA A 360 -13.40 -10.78 -2.67
C ALA A 360 -13.57 -9.29 -2.29
N VAL A 361 -12.69 -8.44 -2.81
CA VAL A 361 -12.56 -7.01 -2.45
C VAL A 361 -12.48 -6.14 -3.70
N PRO A 362 -12.92 -4.87 -3.64
CA PRO A 362 -12.91 -3.98 -4.80
C PRO A 362 -11.50 -3.80 -5.37
N MET A 363 -11.37 -4.05 -6.67
CA MET A 363 -10.14 -3.91 -7.42
C MET A 363 -10.42 -3.20 -8.75
N LEU A 364 -9.49 -2.36 -9.19
CA LEU A 364 -9.56 -1.63 -10.45
C LEU A 364 -8.19 -1.55 -11.11
N ALA A 365 -8.11 -1.79 -12.41
CA ALA A 365 -6.92 -1.58 -13.22
C ALA A 365 -7.25 -0.73 -14.46
N LEU A 366 -6.35 0.18 -14.79
CA LEU A 366 -6.40 1.06 -15.96
C LEU A 366 -5.28 0.64 -16.92
N ASP A 367 -5.66 0.23 -18.14
CA ASP A 367 -4.68 -0.15 -19.18
C ASP A 367 -4.15 1.06 -19.97
N THR A 368 -3.17 0.84 -20.85
CA THR A 368 -2.57 1.88 -21.68
C THR A 368 -3.51 2.51 -22.71
N SER A 369 -4.64 1.86 -23.01
CA SER A 369 -5.75 2.42 -23.81
C SER A 369 -6.75 3.19 -22.94
N TYR A 370 -6.42 3.39 -21.66
CA TYR A 370 -7.27 3.95 -20.62
C TYR A 370 -8.60 3.20 -20.42
N LYS A 371 -8.67 1.93 -20.78
CA LYS A 371 -9.83 1.11 -20.48
C LYS A 371 -9.74 0.64 -19.03
N ILE A 372 -10.86 0.76 -18.34
CA ILE A 372 -10.99 0.33 -16.95
C ILE A 372 -11.48 -1.12 -16.91
N SER A 373 -10.81 -1.93 -16.09
CA SER A 373 -11.29 -3.24 -15.64
C SER A 373 -11.48 -3.19 -14.13
N SER A 374 -12.58 -3.74 -13.63
CA SER A 374 -12.87 -3.77 -12.19
C SER A 374 -13.58 -5.06 -11.79
N GLN A 375 -13.49 -5.40 -10.51
CA GLN A 375 -14.06 -6.62 -9.93
C GLN A 375 -14.59 -6.38 -8.52
N CYS A 376 -15.47 -7.28 -8.03
CA CYS A 376 -16.02 -7.28 -6.67
C CYS A 376 -16.75 -5.99 -6.28
N GLN A 377 -17.68 -5.55 -7.14
CA GLN A 377 -18.55 -4.38 -6.91
C GLN A 377 -17.75 -3.12 -6.53
N TRP A 378 -16.82 -2.72 -7.40
CA TRP A 378 -16.20 -1.40 -7.30
C TRP A 378 -17.27 -0.32 -7.10
N TYR A 379 -17.23 0.36 -5.96
CA TYR A 379 -18.24 1.34 -5.55
C TYR A 379 -17.72 2.78 -5.54
N GLY A 380 -16.45 2.98 -5.92
CA GLY A 380 -15.90 4.31 -6.18
C GLY A 380 -16.53 4.91 -7.44
N THR A 381 -16.70 6.23 -7.45
CA THR A 381 -17.16 6.95 -8.62
C THR A 381 -16.02 7.11 -9.62
N LEU A 382 -16.25 6.72 -10.87
CA LEU A 382 -15.30 6.95 -11.96
C LEU A 382 -15.75 8.15 -12.76
N PHE A 383 -14.82 9.03 -13.08
CA PHE A 383 -15.06 10.19 -13.92
C PHE A 383 -14.93 9.77 -15.38
N THR A 384 -15.90 9.01 -15.86
CA THR A 384 -16.09 8.75 -17.29
C THR A 384 -17.16 9.70 -17.80
N ALA A 385 -16.92 10.37 -18.92
CA ALA A 385 -17.89 11.31 -19.49
C ALA A 385 -19.17 10.57 -19.95
N ALA A 386 -20.33 11.17 -19.67
CA ALA A 386 -21.54 10.92 -20.43
C ALA A 386 -21.29 11.36 -21.89
N ALA A 387 -21.71 10.54 -22.85
CA ALA A 387 -21.76 10.94 -24.24
C ALA A 387 -22.91 11.95 -24.40
N ASP A 388 -22.58 13.20 -24.74
CA ASP A 388 -23.50 14.16 -25.38
C ASP A 388 -23.08 14.34 -26.84
#